data_AF-A0A1Q3DHL1-F1
#
_entry.id   AF-A0A1Q3DHL1-F1
#
_cell.length_a   1.000
_cell.length_b   1.000
_cell.length_c   1.000
_cell.angle_alpha   90.00
_cell.angle_beta   90.00
_cell.angle_gamma   90.00
#
_symmetry.space_group_name_H-M   'P 1'
#
loop_
_entity.id
_entity.type
_entity.pdbx_description
1 polymer ?
#
loop_
_entity_poly.entity_id
_entity_poly.type
_entity_poly.pdbx_seq_one_letter_code
_entity_poly.pdbx_strand_id
1 'polypeptide(L)'
;MRVCWCNTVLLKDKSFWAVKITTASSWSWRNVLRLRECLVNNLVYSIGDGRATSLWLDPWINRVALISRYGVRVVNDAEISINAKVLVVIANRQWTWPRNALNLWEIATLARQISFEQGPDVIHWVSKGKTFSCKAMSREVRHTLSKVAWADIVWFPNCIPKHSFCLWLTFHNAHRTTNKLRTYGVMAANQCMFRCSGLKSIDHLLLFFVSLQRGYGTTVFAKVVSEGYANLGWRKQYRSQIS
;
A
#
# COMPACT_ATOMS: atom_id res chain seq x y z
N MET A 1 14.12 18.08 -3.02
CA MET A 1 13.23 18.50 -4.13
C MET A 1 11.91 17.72 -4.20
N ARG A 2 11.88 16.38 -4.29
CA ARG A 2 10.61 15.63 -4.46
C ARG A 2 9.64 15.72 -3.28
N VAL A 3 10.12 15.72 -2.03
CA VAL A 3 9.26 15.82 -0.84
C VAL A 3 8.60 17.19 -0.73
N CYS A 4 9.35 18.28 -0.97
CA CYS A 4 8.79 19.64 -0.98
C CYS A 4 7.71 19.80 -2.05
N TRP A 5 7.93 19.26 -3.26
CA TRP A 5 6.92 19.29 -4.32
C TRP A 5 5.64 18.55 -3.92
N CYS A 6 5.75 17.37 -3.32
CA CYS A 6 4.58 16.66 -2.81
C CYS A 6 3.83 17.48 -1.74
N ASN A 7 4.56 18.16 -0.85
CA ASN A 7 3.94 19.00 0.16
C ASN A 7 3.15 20.17 -0.46
N THR A 8 3.75 20.88 -1.41
CA THR A 8 3.13 22.05 -2.06
C THR A 8 1.97 21.65 -2.98
N VAL A 9 2.15 20.61 -3.80
CA VAL A 9 1.19 20.27 -4.87
C VAL A 9 0.12 19.30 -4.41
N LEU A 10 0.50 18.24 -3.69
CA LEU A 10 -0.42 17.17 -3.31
C LEU A 10 -1.08 17.43 -1.96
N LEU A 11 -0.31 17.88 -0.97
CA LEU A 11 -0.82 18.17 0.37
C LEU A 11 -1.37 19.58 0.51
N LYS A 12 -0.85 20.54 -0.27
CA LYS A 12 -1.22 21.97 -0.19
C LYS A 12 -1.07 22.51 1.24
N ASP A 13 0.06 22.20 1.85
CA ASP A 13 0.41 22.56 3.24
C ASP A 13 -0.55 22.01 4.32
N LYS A 14 -1.37 21.01 3.97
CA LYS A 14 -2.18 20.27 4.94
C LYS A 14 -1.38 19.11 5.52
N SER A 15 -1.67 18.74 6.77
CA SER A 15 -1.09 17.54 7.36
C SER A 15 -1.45 16.31 6.52
N PHE A 16 -0.46 15.45 6.30
CA PHE A 16 -0.64 14.17 5.62
C PHE A 16 -1.83 13.42 6.22
N TRP A 17 -2.00 13.36 7.53
CA TRP A 17 -3.09 12.61 8.18
C TRP A 17 -4.48 13.21 7.96
N ALA A 18 -4.58 14.50 7.69
CA ALA A 18 -5.85 15.23 7.58
C ALA A 18 -6.42 15.30 6.15
N VAL A 19 -5.61 15.03 5.12
CA VAL A 19 -6.04 15.17 3.72
C VAL A 19 -7.05 14.08 3.34
N LYS A 20 -8.23 14.48 2.85
CA LYS A 20 -9.25 13.54 2.36
C LYS A 20 -8.86 12.91 1.02
N ILE A 21 -9.24 11.65 0.83
CA ILE A 21 -9.09 10.95 -0.45
C ILE A 21 -10.19 11.44 -1.40
N THR A 22 -9.82 12.19 -2.45
CA THR A 22 -10.77 12.70 -3.45
C THR A 22 -10.71 11.88 -4.74
N THR A 23 -11.83 11.81 -5.47
CA THR A 23 -11.90 11.14 -6.78
C THR A 23 -11.04 11.84 -7.85
N ALA A 24 -10.83 13.15 -7.71
CA ALA A 24 -9.94 13.95 -8.56
C ALA A 24 -8.45 13.62 -8.39
N SER A 25 -8.07 12.91 -7.32
CA SER A 25 -6.68 12.51 -7.09
C SER A 25 -6.25 11.34 -7.98
N SER A 26 -4.98 11.32 -8.38
CA SER A 26 -4.41 10.21 -9.14
C SER A 26 -4.58 8.87 -8.40
N TRP A 27 -4.73 7.78 -9.14
CA TRP A 27 -4.88 6.44 -8.56
C TRP A 27 -3.74 6.10 -7.58
N SER A 28 -2.50 6.42 -7.97
CA SER A 28 -1.32 6.21 -7.13
C SER A 28 -1.39 7.02 -5.84
N TRP A 29 -1.80 8.29 -5.89
CA TRP A 29 -1.92 9.12 -4.69
C TRP A 29 -2.97 8.57 -3.73
N ARG A 30 -4.13 8.14 -4.24
CA ARG A 30 -5.16 7.51 -3.41
C ARG A 30 -4.65 6.28 -2.68
N ASN A 31 -3.84 5.46 -3.34
CA ASN A 31 -3.21 4.30 -2.68
C ASN A 31 -2.17 4.72 -1.64
N VAL A 32 -1.38 5.77 -1.88
CA VAL A 32 -0.48 6.33 -0.86
C VAL A 32 -1.26 6.81 0.37
N LEU A 33 -2.43 7.45 0.18
CA LEU A 33 -3.26 7.86 1.31
C LEU A 33 -3.90 6.69 2.04
N ARG A 34 -4.28 5.61 1.33
CA ARG A 34 -4.77 4.36 1.96
C ARG A 34 -3.71 3.69 2.83
N LEU A 35 -2.43 3.80 2.48
CA LEU A 35 -1.35 3.26 3.31
C LEU A 35 -1.27 3.89 4.71
N ARG A 36 -1.94 5.01 4.97
CA ARG A 36 -2.01 5.64 6.31
C ARG A 36 -2.43 4.67 7.39
N GLU A 37 -3.41 3.82 7.13
CA GLU A 37 -3.91 2.84 8.10
C GLU A 37 -2.79 1.87 8.51
N CYS A 38 -1.98 1.42 7.55
CA CYS A 38 -0.82 0.59 7.81
C CYS A 38 0.30 1.37 8.51
N LEU A 39 0.53 2.63 8.10
CA LEU A 39 1.57 3.47 8.70
C LEU A 39 1.28 3.79 10.17
N VAL A 40 0.04 4.12 10.53
CA VAL A 40 -0.33 4.51 11.90
C VAL A 40 0.00 3.42 12.92
N ASN A 41 -0.21 2.16 12.52
CA ASN A 41 0.06 1.00 13.37
C ASN A 41 1.55 0.73 13.57
N ASN A 42 2.40 1.25 12.68
CA ASN A 42 3.83 1.04 12.71
C ASN A 42 4.62 2.28 13.16
N LEU A 43 4.02 3.47 13.17
CA LEU A 43 4.69 4.68 13.62
C LEU A 43 4.63 4.82 15.14
N VAL A 44 5.76 5.16 15.75
CA VAL A 44 5.89 5.42 17.17
C VAL A 44 6.42 6.83 17.35
N TYR A 45 5.63 7.69 17.97
CA TYR A 45 5.98 9.08 18.23
C TYR A 45 6.72 9.19 19.56
N SER A 46 7.86 9.89 19.54
CA SER A 46 8.64 10.27 20.70
C SER A 46 8.60 11.78 20.80
N ILE A 47 7.90 12.30 21.82
CA ILE A 47 7.75 13.75 22.03
C ILE A 47 8.94 14.26 22.84
N GLY A 48 9.64 15.24 22.29
CA GLY A 48 10.75 15.94 22.93
C GLY A 48 10.34 17.37 23.23
N ASP A 49 10.65 18.28 22.31
CA ASP A 49 10.34 19.71 22.40
C ASP A 49 8.93 20.08 21.90
N GLY A 50 8.21 19.15 21.28
CA GLY A 50 6.85 19.34 20.79
C GLY A 50 6.73 20.26 19.58
N ARG A 51 7.82 20.66 18.93
CA ARG A 51 7.81 21.66 17.83
C ARG A 51 7.50 21.04 16.47
N ALA A 52 7.88 19.79 16.24
CA ALA A 52 7.65 19.15 14.96
C ALA A 52 6.23 18.58 14.87
N THR A 53 5.76 17.99 15.97
CA THR A 53 4.51 17.25 16.02
C THR A 53 3.30 18.17 16.13
N SER A 54 2.29 17.92 15.30
CA SER A 54 1.03 18.64 15.28
C SER A 54 0.09 18.09 16.37
N LEU A 55 -0.48 18.97 17.18
CA LEU A 55 -1.29 18.60 18.33
C LEU A 55 -2.50 17.75 17.94
N TRP A 56 -3.25 18.21 16.94
CA TRP A 56 -4.55 17.66 16.59
C TRP A 56 -4.51 16.65 15.45
N LEU A 57 -3.58 16.84 14.52
CA LEU A 57 -3.56 16.16 13.22
C LEU A 57 -2.66 14.92 13.22
N ASP A 58 -1.61 14.90 14.03
CA ASP A 58 -0.70 13.76 14.06
C ASP A 58 -1.19 12.68 15.05
N PRO A 59 -1.02 11.39 14.73
CA PRO A 59 -1.50 10.27 15.54
C PRO A 59 -0.51 9.90 16.67
N TRP A 60 -0.11 10.89 17.47
CA TRP A 60 0.92 10.72 18.48
C TRP A 60 0.40 10.17 19.82
N ILE A 61 -0.91 10.27 20.09
CA ILE A 61 -1.57 9.62 21.23
C ILE A 61 -2.30 8.36 20.74
N ASN A 62 -1.95 7.19 21.31
CA ASN A 62 -2.59 5.90 21.00
C ASN A 62 -2.73 5.59 19.50
N ARG A 63 -1.80 6.09 18.66
CA ARG A 63 -1.81 5.89 17.20
C ARG A 63 -3.05 6.45 16.50
N VAL A 64 -3.73 7.44 17.09
CA VAL A 64 -4.91 8.08 16.50
C VAL A 64 -4.79 9.60 16.59
N ALA A 65 -5.11 10.31 15.51
CA ALA A 65 -5.17 11.76 15.52
C ALA A 65 -6.33 12.24 16.40
N LEU A 66 -6.09 13.20 17.29
CA LEU A 66 -7.11 13.69 18.23
C LEU A 66 -8.36 14.21 17.52
N ILE A 67 -8.21 14.89 16.39
CA ILE A 67 -9.34 15.36 15.59
C ILE A 67 -10.19 14.21 15.01
N SER A 68 -9.57 13.07 14.71
CA SER A 68 -10.28 11.91 14.17
C SER A 68 -11.07 11.19 15.27
N ARG A 69 -10.60 11.25 16.53
CA ARG A 69 -11.23 10.58 17.67
C ARG A 69 -12.33 11.43 18.32
N TYR A 70 -12.07 12.71 18.54
CA TYR A 70 -12.96 13.61 19.28
C TYR A 70 -13.69 14.62 18.38
N GLY A 71 -13.35 14.68 17.09
CA GLY A 71 -13.92 15.62 16.14
C GLY A 71 -13.37 17.04 16.30
N VAL A 72 -13.93 17.98 15.53
CA VAL A 72 -13.49 19.39 15.54
C VAL A 72 -13.87 20.10 16.85
N ARG A 73 -14.88 19.61 17.58
CA ARG A 73 -15.35 20.24 18.83
C ARG A 73 -14.24 20.38 19.87
N VAL A 74 -13.38 19.37 20.00
CA VAL A 74 -12.27 19.39 20.97
C VAL A 74 -11.28 20.53 20.75
N VAL A 75 -11.15 20.98 19.50
CA VAL A 75 -10.25 22.09 19.12
C VAL A 75 -10.83 23.42 19.59
N ASN A 76 -12.15 23.59 19.43
CA ASN A 76 -12.87 24.76 19.91
C ASN A 76 -12.92 24.76 21.44
N ASP A 77 -13.23 23.61 22.05
CA ASP A 77 -13.25 23.47 23.50
C ASP A 77 -11.88 23.78 24.10
N ALA A 78 -10.78 23.38 23.44
CA ALA A 78 -9.43 23.68 23.93
C ALA A 78 -9.02 25.15 23.74
N GLU A 79 -9.73 25.92 22.90
CA GLU A 79 -9.33 27.26 22.46
C GLU A 79 -7.92 27.32 21.84
N ILE A 80 -7.48 26.22 21.22
CA ILE A 80 -6.17 26.10 20.59
C ILE A 80 -6.35 25.92 19.08
N SER A 81 -5.54 26.61 18.28
CA SER A 81 -5.57 26.52 16.81
C SER A 81 -5.44 25.08 16.29
N ILE A 82 -6.16 24.75 15.21
CA ILE A 82 -6.08 23.44 14.54
C ILE A 82 -4.67 23.10 14.04
N ASN A 83 -3.87 24.11 13.71
CA ASN A 83 -2.49 23.94 13.24
C ASN A 83 -1.46 24.02 14.38
N ALA A 84 -1.91 24.04 15.63
CA ALA A 84 -1.03 24.10 16.79
C ALA A 84 -0.11 22.88 16.87
N LYS A 85 1.08 23.13 17.41
CA LYS A 85 2.08 22.11 17.72
C LYS A 85 1.90 21.61 19.14
N VAL A 86 2.44 20.42 19.44
CA VAL A 86 2.37 19.81 20.77
C VAL A 86 3.02 20.70 21.83
N LEU A 87 3.98 21.54 21.46
CA LEU A 87 4.60 22.56 22.32
C LEU A 87 3.58 23.41 23.11
N VAL A 88 2.41 23.72 22.54
CA VAL A 88 1.41 24.59 23.19
C VAL A 88 0.88 23.98 24.50
N VAL A 89 0.88 22.66 24.61
CA VAL A 89 0.40 21.92 25.80
C VAL A 89 1.56 21.39 26.65
N ILE A 90 2.76 21.92 26.46
CA ILE A 90 3.96 21.56 27.23
C ILE A 90 4.48 22.80 27.96
N ALA A 91 4.51 22.76 29.28
CA ALA A 91 5.20 23.75 30.11
C ALA A 91 6.06 23.05 31.16
N ASN A 92 7.31 23.46 31.33
CA ASN A 92 8.26 22.87 32.30
C ASN A 92 8.37 21.33 32.20
N ARG A 93 8.33 20.79 30.99
CA ARG A 93 8.30 19.34 30.70
C ARG A 93 7.14 18.60 31.40
N GLN A 94 6.01 19.29 31.56
CA GLN A 94 4.76 18.72 32.01
C GLN A 94 3.62 19.08 31.04
N TRP A 95 2.62 18.21 31.01
CA TRP A 95 1.43 18.40 30.18
C TRP A 95 0.49 19.43 30.81
N THR A 96 0.28 20.54 30.11
CA THR A 96 -0.63 21.63 30.50
C THR A 96 -1.81 21.70 29.57
N TRP A 97 -2.76 20.78 29.73
CA TRP A 97 -4.00 20.77 28.98
C TRP A 97 -5.06 21.67 29.62
N PRO A 98 -5.89 22.38 28.82
CA PRO A 98 -7.08 23.04 29.32
C PRO A 98 -8.04 22.03 29.95
N ARG A 99 -8.73 22.43 31.03
CA ARG A 99 -9.61 21.53 31.82
C ARG A 99 -11.09 21.91 31.76
N ASN A 100 -11.48 22.60 30.71
CA ASN A 100 -12.82 23.14 30.50
C ASN A 100 -13.80 22.15 29.85
N ALA A 101 -13.34 21.01 29.34
CA ALA A 101 -14.20 19.97 28.77
C ALA A 101 -13.77 18.55 29.19
N LEU A 102 -14.74 17.63 29.28
CA LEU A 102 -14.50 16.22 29.64
C LEU A 102 -13.52 15.53 28.68
N ASN A 103 -13.67 15.76 27.37
CA ASN A 103 -12.77 15.21 26.36
C ASN A 103 -11.31 15.59 26.61
N LEU A 104 -11.05 16.82 27.06
CA LEU A 104 -9.69 17.30 27.34
C LEU A 104 -9.11 16.65 28.61
N TRP A 105 -9.96 16.32 29.58
CA TRP A 105 -9.53 15.57 30.76
C TRP A 105 -9.10 14.14 30.42
N GLU A 106 -9.84 13.48 29.53
CA GLU A 106 -9.44 12.18 28.98
C GLU A 106 -8.11 12.28 28.22
N ILE A 107 -7.99 13.26 27.31
CA ILE A 107 -6.77 13.48 26.53
C ILE A 107 -5.58 13.73 27.45
N ALA A 108 -5.74 14.57 28.48
CA ALA A 108 -4.71 14.86 29.46
C ALA A 108 -4.27 13.61 30.23
N THR A 109 -5.21 12.70 30.51
CA THR A 109 -4.93 11.43 31.19
C THR A 109 -4.16 10.47 30.28
N LEU A 110 -4.52 10.38 29.00
CA LEU A 110 -3.78 9.61 28.01
C LEU A 110 -2.37 10.17 27.77
N ALA A 111 -2.25 11.50 27.65
CA ALA A 111 -0.97 12.17 27.44
C ALA A 111 0.00 11.94 28.60
N ARG A 112 -0.49 11.82 29.84
CA ARG A 112 0.34 11.54 31.03
C ARG A 112 1.10 10.20 30.96
N GLN A 113 0.63 9.26 30.14
CA GLN A 113 1.32 7.98 29.92
C GLN A 113 2.55 8.13 29.01
N ILE A 114 2.71 9.27 28.34
CA ILE A 114 3.79 9.54 27.40
C ILE A 114 4.93 10.23 28.14
N SER A 115 6.10 9.59 28.14
CA SER A 115 7.35 10.17 28.65
C SER A 115 7.94 11.17 27.66
N PHE A 116 8.45 12.29 28.17
CA PHE A 116 9.22 13.25 27.37
C PHE A 116 10.65 12.75 27.15
N GLU A 117 11.09 12.75 25.90
CA GLU A 117 12.47 12.43 25.54
C GLU A 117 13.37 13.69 25.62
N GLN A 118 14.69 13.48 25.62
CA GLN A 118 15.65 14.58 25.51
C GLN A 118 15.90 14.93 24.04
N GLY A 119 15.74 16.20 23.69
CA GLY A 119 15.99 16.71 22.33
C GLY A 119 14.71 16.96 21.52
N PRO A 120 14.80 16.99 20.18
CA PRO A 120 13.67 17.28 19.30
C PRO A 120 12.71 16.09 19.23
N ASP A 121 11.48 16.35 18.77
CA ASP A 121 10.52 15.30 18.42
C ASP A 121 11.08 14.32 17.37
N VAL A 122 10.88 13.02 17.60
CA VAL A 122 11.33 11.96 16.68
C VAL A 122 10.21 10.97 16.39
N ILE A 123 10.09 10.55 15.13
CA ILE A 123 9.17 9.49 14.70
C ILE A 123 9.99 8.23 14.40
N HIS A 124 9.68 7.14 15.10
CA HIS A 124 10.31 5.84 14.91
C HIS A 124 9.40 4.87 14.15
N TRP A 125 10.01 3.84 13.57
CA TRP A 125 9.31 2.74 12.90
C TRP A 125 9.33 1.49 13.78
N VAL A 126 8.15 0.97 14.09
CA VAL A 126 7.82 -0.22 14.91
C VAL A 126 8.23 -0.11 16.38
N SER A 127 9.46 0.31 16.66
CA SER A 127 10.00 0.41 18.02
C SER A 127 10.95 1.61 18.13
N LYS A 128 10.97 2.24 19.32
CA LYS A 128 11.91 3.32 19.64
C LYS A 128 13.36 2.87 19.45
N GLY A 129 14.21 3.77 18.96
CA GLY A 129 15.66 3.57 18.84
C GLY A 129 16.15 2.73 17.64
N LYS A 130 15.27 2.10 16.85
CA LYS A 130 15.69 1.41 15.62
C LYS A 130 15.85 2.39 14.46
N THR A 131 16.91 2.20 13.68
CA THR A 131 17.14 2.95 12.45
C THR A 131 16.10 2.54 11.40
N PHE A 132 15.51 3.54 10.73
CA PHE A 132 14.57 3.28 9.65
C PHE A 132 15.30 2.68 8.45
N SER A 133 14.77 1.56 7.94
CA SER A 133 15.25 0.94 6.70
C SER A 133 14.07 0.58 5.81
N CYS A 134 14.10 1.04 4.56
CA CYS A 134 13.08 0.70 3.56
C CYS A 134 12.96 -0.82 3.35
N LYS A 135 14.06 -1.57 3.48
CA LYS A 135 14.08 -3.03 3.36
C LYS A 135 13.32 -3.69 4.51
N ALA A 136 13.56 -3.23 5.74
CA ALA A 136 12.85 -3.72 6.92
C ALA A 136 11.36 -3.36 6.84
N MET A 137 11.04 -2.10 6.56
CA MET A 137 9.67 -1.62 6.36
C MET A 137 8.92 -2.45 5.32
N SER A 138 9.52 -2.69 4.15
CA SER A 138 8.89 -3.48 3.09
C SER A 138 8.65 -4.94 3.48
N ARG A 139 9.42 -5.51 4.41
CA ARG A 139 9.24 -6.88 4.88
C ARG A 139 8.09 -6.98 5.86
N GLU A 140 7.95 -5.98 6.73
CA GLU A 140 6.88 -5.92 7.75
C GLU A 140 5.52 -5.53 7.16
N VAL A 141 5.49 -4.60 6.20
CA VAL A 141 4.24 -4.13 5.56
C VAL A 141 3.68 -5.16 4.58
N ARG A 142 4.57 -5.92 3.92
CA ARG A 142 4.11 -7.01 3.06
C ARG A 142 3.73 -8.16 3.97
N HIS A 143 2.43 -8.41 4.12
CA HIS A 143 1.98 -9.71 4.59
C HIS A 143 2.75 -10.77 3.79
N THR A 144 3.47 -11.64 4.49
CA THR A 144 4.28 -12.70 3.90
C THR A 144 3.32 -13.69 3.23
N LEU A 145 2.82 -13.35 2.04
CA LEU A 145 2.12 -14.29 1.20
C LEU A 145 3.10 -15.41 0.92
N SER A 146 2.67 -16.65 1.15
CA SER A 146 3.47 -17.82 0.84
C SER A 146 3.92 -17.71 -0.62
N LYS A 147 5.20 -17.97 -0.84
CA LYS A 147 5.77 -17.94 -2.18
C LYS A 147 5.01 -18.95 -3.03
N VAL A 148 4.19 -18.45 -3.94
CA VAL A 148 3.39 -19.29 -4.84
C VAL A 148 4.33 -20.01 -5.81
N ALA A 149 4.04 -21.29 -6.08
CA ALA A 149 4.91 -22.15 -6.90
C ALA A 149 5.20 -21.57 -8.31
N TRP A 150 4.27 -20.79 -8.87
CA TRP A 150 4.46 -20.16 -10.17
C TRP A 150 5.37 -18.92 -10.13
N ALA A 151 5.66 -18.33 -8.96
CA ALA A 151 6.43 -17.09 -8.86
C ALA A 151 7.85 -17.24 -9.44
N ASP A 152 8.50 -18.37 -9.19
CA ASP A 152 9.83 -18.67 -9.72
C ASP A 152 9.85 -18.92 -11.22
N ILE A 153 8.72 -19.40 -11.75
CA ILE A 153 8.54 -19.62 -13.19
C ILE A 153 8.39 -18.27 -13.92
N VAL A 154 7.68 -17.34 -13.30
CA VAL A 154 7.41 -16.01 -13.88
C VAL A 154 8.58 -15.06 -13.71
N TRP A 155 9.21 -15.04 -12.54
CA TRP A 155 10.17 -14.02 -12.11
C TRP A 155 11.56 -14.60 -11.86
N PHE A 156 12.19 -15.17 -12.89
CA PHE A 156 13.55 -15.72 -12.84
C PHE A 156 14.63 -14.67 -13.18
N PRO A 157 15.91 -14.87 -12.79
CA PRO A 157 17.00 -13.97 -13.16
C PRO A 157 17.11 -13.78 -14.68
N ASN A 158 17.30 -12.54 -15.14
CA ASN A 158 17.32 -12.17 -16.57
C ASN A 158 16.01 -12.38 -17.34
N CYS A 159 14.88 -12.54 -16.65
CA CYS A 159 13.58 -12.57 -17.33
C CYS A 159 13.30 -11.23 -18.03
N ILE A 160 12.74 -11.30 -19.25
CA ILE A 160 12.31 -10.11 -19.98
C ILE A 160 10.98 -9.65 -19.37
N PRO A 161 10.88 -8.43 -18.80
CA PRO A 161 9.71 -8.00 -18.04
C PRO A 161 8.39 -8.11 -18.80
N LYS A 162 8.41 -7.86 -20.12
CA LYS A 162 7.23 -7.99 -20.99
C LYS A 162 6.70 -9.43 -21.02
N HIS A 163 7.58 -10.43 -21.11
CA HIS A 163 7.20 -11.84 -21.17
C HIS A 163 6.78 -12.37 -19.82
N SER A 164 7.51 -12.01 -18.76
CA SER A 164 7.11 -12.34 -17.39
C SER A 164 5.74 -11.77 -17.07
N PHE A 165 5.44 -10.54 -17.49
CA PHE A 165 4.10 -9.97 -17.33
C PHE A 165 3.03 -10.74 -18.10
N CYS A 166 3.29 -11.11 -19.37
CA CYS A 166 2.36 -11.94 -20.14
C CYS A 166 2.15 -13.33 -19.50
N LEU A 167 3.20 -13.96 -18.97
CA LEU A 167 3.11 -15.24 -18.29
C LEU A 167 2.36 -15.12 -16.97
N TRP A 168 2.61 -14.06 -16.20
CA TRP A 168 1.87 -13.71 -14.99
C TRP A 168 0.37 -13.59 -15.27
N LEU A 169 -0.01 -12.85 -16.31
CA LEU A 169 -1.41 -12.74 -16.74
C LEU A 169 -2.01 -14.09 -17.14
N THR A 170 -1.19 -15.02 -17.62
CA THR A 170 -1.61 -16.38 -17.97
C THR A 170 -1.95 -17.18 -16.73
N PHE A 171 -1.06 -17.20 -15.74
CA PHE A 171 -1.29 -17.88 -14.46
C PHE A 171 -2.51 -17.34 -13.73
N HIS A 172 -2.74 -16.03 -13.78
CA HIS A 172 -3.92 -15.41 -13.20
C HIS A 172 -5.18 -15.52 -14.05
N ASN A 173 -5.10 -16.11 -15.25
CA ASN A 173 -6.16 -16.07 -16.25
C ASN A 173 -6.74 -14.64 -16.33
N ALA A 174 -5.88 -13.64 -16.44
CA ALA A 174 -6.21 -12.22 -16.47
C ALA A 174 -6.09 -11.62 -17.88
N HIS A 175 -5.65 -12.42 -18.85
CA HIS A 175 -5.68 -12.01 -20.26
C HIS A 175 -7.10 -11.65 -20.70
N ARG A 176 -7.24 -10.50 -21.34
CA ARG A 176 -8.44 -10.10 -22.08
C ARG A 176 -8.48 -10.87 -23.40
N THR A 177 -8.78 -12.16 -23.33
CA THR A 177 -8.92 -12.99 -24.53
C THR A 177 -10.32 -12.87 -25.11
N THR A 178 -10.44 -12.99 -26.43
CA THR A 178 -11.73 -13.03 -27.14
C THR A 178 -12.70 -14.07 -26.57
N ASN A 179 -12.19 -15.16 -25.98
CA ASN A 179 -13.03 -16.15 -25.29
C ASN A 179 -13.78 -15.56 -24.10
N LYS A 180 -13.14 -14.71 -23.26
CA LYS A 180 -13.83 -14.05 -22.15
C LYS A 180 -14.80 -12.99 -22.63
N LEU A 181 -14.46 -12.25 -23.69
CA LEU A 181 -15.35 -11.28 -24.30
C LEU A 181 -16.61 -11.95 -24.88
N ARG A 182 -16.50 -13.18 -25.41
CA ARG A 182 -17.66 -13.99 -25.78
C ARG A 182 -18.50 -14.40 -24.57
N THR A 183 -17.87 -14.86 -23.48
CA THR A 183 -18.60 -15.23 -22.24
C THR A 183 -19.31 -14.02 -21.62
N TYR A 184 -18.75 -12.82 -21.74
CA TYR A 184 -19.38 -11.56 -21.33
C TYR A 184 -20.38 -11.00 -22.37
N GLY A 185 -20.67 -11.73 -23.46
CA GLY A 185 -21.68 -11.34 -24.46
C GLY A 185 -21.27 -10.22 -25.42
N VAL A 186 -19.99 -9.82 -25.43
CA VAL A 186 -19.48 -8.68 -26.23
C VAL A 186 -19.15 -9.08 -27.68
N MET A 187 -18.92 -10.37 -27.96
CA MET A 187 -18.57 -10.85 -29.31
C MET A 187 -19.21 -12.21 -29.65
N ALA A 188 -19.80 -12.31 -30.86
CA ALA A 188 -20.42 -13.55 -31.35
C ALA A 188 -19.41 -14.56 -31.94
N ALA A 189 -18.32 -14.10 -32.57
CA ALA A 189 -17.39 -14.96 -33.31
C ALA A 189 -15.98 -15.04 -32.68
N ASN A 190 -15.51 -16.27 -32.41
CA ASN A 190 -14.15 -16.56 -31.92
C ASN A 190 -13.26 -17.11 -33.03
N GLN A 191 -13.41 -16.61 -34.27
CA GLN A 191 -12.53 -17.04 -35.36
C GLN A 191 -11.14 -16.42 -35.18
N CYS A 192 -10.11 -17.27 -35.30
CA CYS A 192 -8.72 -16.85 -35.34
C CYS A 192 -8.49 -16.00 -36.59
N MET A 193 -7.99 -14.77 -36.44
CA MET A 193 -7.68 -13.87 -37.56
C MET A 193 -6.66 -14.49 -38.54
N PHE A 194 -5.94 -15.54 -38.13
CA PHE A 194 -4.96 -16.27 -38.92
C PHE A 194 -5.42 -17.68 -39.40
N ARG A 195 -6.72 -18.00 -39.36
CA ARG A 195 -7.28 -19.28 -39.83
C ARG A 195 -6.63 -20.54 -39.22
N CYS A 196 -6.25 -20.51 -37.94
CA CYS A 196 -5.91 -21.73 -37.21
C CYS A 196 -7.19 -22.51 -36.89
N SER A 197 -7.22 -23.82 -37.15
CA SER A 197 -8.37 -24.73 -36.98
C SER A 197 -8.78 -25.01 -35.52
N GLY A 198 -8.37 -24.16 -34.57
CA GLY A 198 -8.63 -24.33 -33.13
C GLY A 198 -9.20 -23.08 -32.46
N LEU A 199 -10.03 -23.30 -31.43
CA LEU A 199 -10.55 -22.25 -30.54
C LEU A 199 -9.39 -21.42 -29.96
N LYS A 200 -9.59 -20.11 -29.78
CA LYS A 200 -8.62 -19.19 -29.16
C LYS A 200 -8.41 -19.51 -27.66
N SER A 201 -7.78 -20.65 -27.34
CA SER A 201 -7.32 -20.94 -25.98
C SER A 201 -6.14 -20.03 -25.62
N ILE A 202 -5.93 -19.82 -24.33
CA ILE A 202 -4.73 -19.19 -23.76
C ILE A 202 -3.46 -19.84 -24.34
N ASP A 203 -3.53 -21.15 -24.60
CA ASP A 203 -2.46 -21.97 -25.19
C ASP A 203 -2.04 -21.46 -26.58
N HIS A 204 -2.99 -20.97 -27.38
CA HIS A 204 -2.72 -20.45 -28.73
C HIS A 204 -2.02 -19.08 -28.69
N LEU A 205 -2.36 -18.23 -27.71
CA LEU A 205 -1.73 -16.92 -27.53
C LEU A 205 -0.30 -17.04 -26.98
N LEU A 206 -0.08 -18.02 -26.10
CA LEU A 206 1.24 -18.35 -25.59
C LEU A 206 2.17 -18.87 -26.69
N LEU A 207 1.71 -19.82 -27.51
CA LEU A 207 2.48 -20.36 -28.63
C LEU A 207 2.83 -19.28 -29.67
N PHE A 208 1.94 -18.32 -29.93
CA PHE A 208 2.20 -17.20 -30.84
C PHE A 208 3.21 -16.18 -30.29
N PHE A 209 3.18 -15.89 -29.00
CA PHE A 209 4.18 -14.99 -28.40
C PHE A 209 5.59 -15.60 -28.40
N VAL A 210 5.67 -16.93 -28.31
CA VAL A 210 6.92 -17.71 -28.39
C VAL A 210 7.45 -17.77 -29.83
N SER A 211 6.58 -17.93 -30.84
CA SER A 211 7.02 -18.08 -32.24
C SER A 211 7.49 -16.78 -32.91
N LEU A 212 7.14 -15.61 -32.36
CA LEU A 212 7.63 -14.31 -32.85
C LEU A 212 9.05 -13.94 -32.35
N GLN A 213 9.64 -14.71 -31.44
CA GLN A 213 11.03 -14.51 -31.02
C GLN A 213 11.97 -15.49 -31.72
N ARG A 214 12.42 -15.12 -32.93
CA ARG A 214 13.65 -15.67 -33.50
C ARG A 214 14.84 -15.21 -32.65
N GLY A 215 15.17 -15.98 -31.63
CA GLY A 215 16.39 -15.77 -30.83
C GLY A 215 16.23 -16.13 -29.36
N TYR A 216 16.86 -17.23 -28.95
CA TYR A 216 17.22 -17.62 -27.57
C TYR A 216 16.11 -17.96 -26.54
N GLY A 217 14.83 -17.67 -26.79
CA GLY A 217 13.75 -17.90 -25.81
C GLY A 217 12.94 -19.21 -25.94
N THR A 218 13.05 -19.93 -27.06
CA THR A 218 12.08 -21.01 -27.39
C THR A 218 12.27 -22.29 -26.60
N THR A 219 13.50 -22.66 -26.23
CA THR A 219 13.77 -23.95 -25.56
C THR A 219 13.39 -23.93 -24.07
N VAL A 220 13.65 -22.83 -23.36
CA VAL A 220 13.33 -22.72 -21.93
C VAL A 220 11.82 -22.59 -21.71
N PHE A 221 11.13 -21.77 -22.53
CA PHE A 221 9.69 -21.58 -22.40
C PHE A 221 8.89 -22.79 -22.87
N ALA A 222 9.31 -23.49 -23.93
CA ALA A 222 8.69 -24.75 -24.33
C ALA A 222 8.81 -25.82 -23.24
N LYS A 223 9.94 -25.87 -22.53
CA LYS A 223 10.17 -26.82 -21.42
C LYS A 223 9.34 -26.47 -20.18
N VAL A 224 9.25 -25.19 -19.83
CA VAL A 224 8.40 -24.67 -18.75
C VAL A 224 6.91 -24.86 -19.04
N VAL A 225 6.48 -24.70 -20.30
CA VAL A 225 5.10 -24.96 -20.73
C VAL A 225 4.83 -26.47 -20.77
N SER A 226 5.75 -27.31 -21.22
CA SER A 226 5.55 -28.77 -21.21
C SER A 226 5.53 -29.35 -19.78
N GLU A 227 6.42 -28.92 -18.90
CA GLU A 227 6.48 -29.39 -17.49
C GLU A 227 5.37 -28.77 -16.63
N GLY A 228 4.97 -27.52 -16.89
CA GLY A 228 3.87 -26.85 -16.20
C GLY A 228 2.48 -27.36 -16.59
N TYR A 229 2.31 -27.85 -17.82
CA TYR A 229 1.06 -28.46 -18.29
C TYR A 229 0.95 -29.96 -17.92
N ALA A 230 2.06 -30.68 -17.77
CA ALA A 230 2.05 -32.09 -17.34
C ALA A 230 1.49 -32.27 -15.90
N ASN A 231 1.63 -31.25 -15.04
CA ASN A 231 1.07 -31.25 -13.70
C ASN A 231 -0.36 -30.72 -13.67
N LEU A 232 -1.34 -31.40 -14.29
CA LEU A 232 -2.76 -31.02 -14.30
C LEU A 232 -3.44 -30.93 -12.89
N GLY A 233 -2.71 -31.12 -11.80
CA GLY A 233 -3.21 -30.98 -10.42
C GLY A 233 -3.45 -29.54 -9.95
N TRP A 234 -2.76 -28.54 -10.51
CA TRP A 234 -2.80 -27.17 -9.97
C TRP A 234 -4.11 -26.41 -10.26
N ARG A 235 -4.87 -26.80 -11.30
CA ARG A 235 -6.17 -26.18 -11.60
C ARG A 235 -7.24 -26.46 -10.54
N LYS A 236 -7.12 -27.55 -9.77
CA LYS A 236 -8.06 -27.88 -8.68
C LYS A 236 -7.73 -27.15 -7.38
N GLN A 237 -6.46 -26.84 -7.13
CA GLN A 237 -5.98 -26.31 -5.84
C GLN A 237 -6.25 -24.80 -5.65
N TYR A 238 -6.54 -24.06 -6.73
CA TYR A 238 -6.77 -22.62 -6.67
C TYR A 238 -8.25 -22.24 -6.53
N ARG A 239 -9.19 -23.13 -6.90
CA ARG A 239 -10.64 -22.88 -6.72
C ARG A 239 -11.06 -22.94 -5.24
N SER A 240 -10.23 -23.49 -4.35
CA SER A 240 -10.46 -23.55 -2.89
C SER A 240 -9.76 -22.46 -2.09
N GLN A 241 -8.90 -21.63 -2.70
CA GLN A 241 -8.21 -20.53 -2.01
C GLN A 241 -8.82 -19.14 -2.30
N ILE A 242 -9.87 -19.07 -3.13
CA ILE A 242 -10.60 -17.84 -3.49
C ILE A 242 -12.10 -17.97 -3.15
N SER A 243 -12.48 -18.90 -2.29
CA SER A 243 -13.80 -18.94 -1.64
C SER A 243 -13.72 -18.34 -0.24
#